data_AF-I3T9A7-F1
#
_entry.id   AF-I3T9A7-F1
#
_cell.length_a   1.000
_cell.length_b   1.000
_cell.length_c   1.000
_cell.angle_alpha   90.00
_cell.angle_beta   90.00
_cell.angle_gamma   90.00
#
_symmetry.space_group_name_H-M   'P 1'
#
loop_
_entity.id
_entity.type
_entity.pdbx_description
1 polymer ?
#
loop_
_entity_poly.entity_id
_entity_poly.type
_entity_poly.pdbx_seq_one_letter_code
_entity_poly.pdbx_strand_id
1 'polypeptide(L)' 'MMIPDCRKRLEVALEDLKGILAEMEESDEKECPEVDEAKTTSQKLKKYLKQ' A
#
# COMPACT_ATOMS: atom_id res chain seq x y z
N MET A 1 15.28 -4.96 19.35
CA MET A 1 15.61 -4.65 17.94
C MET A 1 14.33 -4.26 17.24
N MET A 2 14.28 -3.08 16.61
CA MET A 2 13.03 -2.46 16.10
C MET A 2 12.58 -2.97 14.73
N ILE A 3 13.41 -3.77 14.02
CA ILE A 3 13.13 -4.22 12.65
C ILE A 3 11.83 -5.05 12.53
N PRO A 4 11.55 -6.02 13.43
CA PRO A 4 10.29 -6.77 13.38
C PRO A 4 9.05 -5.90 13.61
N ASP A 5 9.16 -4.90 14.50
CA ASP A 5 8.08 -3.94 14.77
C ASP A 5 7.81 -3.05 13.54
N CYS A 6 8.87 -2.51 12.93
CA CYS A 6 8.76 -1.76 11.69
C CYS A 6 8.13 -2.59 10.55
N ARG A 7 8.49 -3.88 10.43
CA ARG A 7 7.92 -4.78 9.41
C ARG A 7 6.42 -4.98 9.64
N LYS A 8 6.00 -5.23 10.88
CA LYS A 8 4.60 -5.41 11.23
C LYS A 8 3.78 -4.14 10.99
N ARG A 9 4.32 -2.96 11.36
CA ARG A 9 3.67 -1.66 11.07
C ARG A 9 3.53 -1.42 9.58
N LEU A 10 4.53 -1.82 8.79
CA LEU A 10 4.50 -1.69 7.34
C LEU A 10 3.48 -2.64 6.69
N GLU A 11 3.34 -3.86 7.21
CA GLU A 11 2.32 -4.82 6.76
C GLU A 11 0.91 -4.27 6.98
N VAL A 12 0.61 -3.77 8.19
CA VAL A 12 -0.70 -3.17 8.51
C VAL A 12 -0.99 -1.97 7.61
N ALA A 13 -0.06 -1.02 7.49
CA ALA A 13 -0.25 0.14 6.63
C ALA A 13 -0.44 -0.22 5.15
N LEU A 14 0.19 -1.32 4.69
CA LEU A 14 0.02 -1.83 3.34
C LEU A 14 -1.35 -2.48 3.12
N GLU A 15 -1.94 -3.12 4.14
CA GLU A 15 -3.30 -3.62 4.08
C GLU A 15 -4.31 -2.47 4.03
N ASP A 16 -4.16 -1.47 4.90
CA ASP A 16 -5.01 -0.27 4.89
C ASP A 16 -4.96 0.44 3.53
N LEU A 17 -3.76 0.64 2.96
CA LEU A 17 -3.60 1.26 1.64
C LEU A 17 -4.30 0.48 0.53
N LYS A 18 -4.30 -0.86 0.59
CA LYS A 18 -5.02 -1.69 -0.40
C LYS A 18 -6.53 -1.56 -0.24
N GLY A 19 -7.03 -1.45 1.00
CA GLY A 19 -8.45 -1.22 1.26
C GLY A 19 -8.91 0.08 0.64
N ILE A 20 -8.18 1.17 0.88
CA ILE A 20 -8.47 2.50 0.31
C ILE A 20 -8.41 2.45 -1.23
N LEU A 21 -7.40 1.79 -1.80
CA LEU A 21 -7.31 1.64 -3.26
C LEU A 21 -8.48 0.86 -3.87
N ALA A 22 -9.02 -0.13 -3.17
CA ALA A 22 -10.19 -0.88 -3.62
C ALA A 22 -11.46 0.00 -3.58
N GLU A 23 -11.63 0.81 -2.53
CA GLU A 23 -12.73 1.79 -2.43
C GLU A 23 -12.64 2.85 -3.54
N MET A 24 -11.43 3.31 -3.86
CA MET A 24 -11.19 4.27 -4.95
C MET A 24 -11.42 3.67 -6.35
N GLU A 25 -11.24 2.36 -6.54
CA GLU A 25 -11.55 1.70 -7.81
C GLU A 25 -13.05 1.62 -8.11
N GLU A 26 -13.90 1.69 -7.09
CA GLU A 26 -15.36 1.80 -7.22
C GLU A 26 -15.84 3.25 -7.48
N SER A 27 -14.93 4.23 -7.36
CA SER A 27 -15.21 5.65 -7.54
C SER A 27 -14.72 6.14 -8.92
N ASP A 28 -15.32 7.22 -9.45
CA ASP A 28 -14.90 7.85 -10.71
C ASP A 28 -13.48 8.46 -10.65
N GLU A 29 -12.86 8.52 -9.46
CA GLU A 29 -11.50 9.03 -9.21
C GLU A 29 -10.39 7.98 -9.47
N LYS A 30 -10.71 6.83 -10.07
CA LYS A 30 -9.75 5.72 -10.29
C LYS A 30 -8.51 6.11 -11.11
N GLU A 31 -8.59 7.16 -11.93
CA GLU A 31 -7.53 7.65 -12.83
C GLU A 31 -6.95 8.97 -12.33
N CYS A 32 -6.57 8.99 -11.05
CA CYS A 32 -5.83 10.09 -10.44
C CYS A 32 -4.34 9.69 -10.29
N PRO A 33 -3.37 10.57 -10.57
CA PRO A 33 -1.94 10.24 -10.46
C PRO A 33 -1.53 9.72 -9.07
N GLU A 34 -2.24 10.14 -8.03
CA GLU A 34 -2.07 9.68 -6.65
C GLU A 34 -2.42 8.20 -6.49
N VAL A 35 -3.43 7.70 -7.22
CA VAL A 35 -3.82 6.28 -7.22
C VAL A 35 -2.74 5.43 -7.89
N ASP A 36 -2.17 5.90 -9.00
CA ASP A 36 -1.06 5.23 -9.69
C ASP A 36 0.21 5.20 -8.84
N GLU A 37 0.52 6.29 -8.15
CA GLU A 37 1.64 6.37 -7.22
C GLU A 37 1.43 5.42 -6.02
N ALA A 38 0.22 5.38 -5.46
CA ALA A 38 -0.16 4.48 -4.38
C ALA A 38 -0.04 3.00 -4.81
N LYS A 39 -0.49 2.65 -6.02
CA LYS A 39 -0.33 1.30 -6.60
C LYS A 39 1.14 0.93 -6.76
N THR A 40 1.95 1.85 -7.29
CA THR A 40 3.41 1.67 -7.45
C THR A 40 4.11 1.48 -6.09
N THR A 41 3.75 2.29 -5.11
CA THR A 41 4.31 2.22 -3.74
C THR A 41 3.93 0.91 -3.06
N SER A 42 2.67 0.49 -3.15
CA SER A 42 2.19 -0.81 -2.65
C SER A 42 3.02 -1.97 -3.22
N GLN A 43 3.32 -1.97 -4.52
CA GLN A 43 4.18 -2.99 -5.13
C GLN A 43 5.62 -2.98 -4.62
N LYS A 44 6.21 -1.79 -4.40
CA LYS A 44 7.55 -1.66 -3.81
C LYS A 44 7.58 -2.21 -2.39
N LEU A 45 6.59 -1.86 -1.56
CA LEU A 45 6.48 -2.33 -0.18
C LEU A 45 6.33 -3.86 -0.10
N LYS A 46 5.53 -4.46 -0.98
CA LYS A 46 5.44 -5.94 -1.10
C LYS A 46 6.78 -6.60 -1.36
N LYS A 47 7.68 -5.97 -2.13
CA LYS A 47 9.03 -6.51 -2.38
C LYS A 47 9.91 -6.44 -1.14
N TYR A 48 9.86 -5.34 -0.37
CA TYR A 48 10.61 -5.20 0.89
C TYR A 48 10.13 -6.20 1.95
N LEU A 49 8.83 -6.49 2.00
CA LEU A 49 8.24 -7.45 2.92
C LEU A 49 8.44 -8.92 2.51
N LYS A 50 8.91 -9.21 1.30
CA LYS A 50 9.23 -10.58 0.84
C LYS A 50 10.71 -10.96 0.99
N GLN A 51 11.58 -10.00 1.29
CA GLN A 51 12.97 -10.26 1.70
C GLN A 51 13.04 -10.64 3.18
#